data_AF-A0A0J8GSL4-F1
#
_entry.id   AF-A0A0J8GSL4-F1
#
_cell.length_a   1.000
_cell.length_b   1.000
_cell.length_c   1.000
_cell.angle_alpha   90.00
_cell.angle_beta   90.00
_cell.angle_gamma   90.00
#
_symmetry.space_group_name_H-M   'P 1'
#
loop_
_entity.id
_entity.type
_entity.pdbx_description
1 polymer ?
#
loop_
_entity_poly.entity_id
_entity_poly.type
_entity_poly.pdbx_seq_one_letter_code
_entity_poly.pdbx_strand_id
1 'polypeptide(L)'
;MALILNRIITSKSILIISLLMVLMLITRGNHFLTSINLPSASIAVFFLAGIYLRKVKIFWLFYLTSITIDLTVSYSRGAFGSCITNTYPLLAFSYGAVFYAGTQLSDLFKNQFNLITILKTLGLLVLATSLAFVISNGSYYWFSGQYIEPNWLEYTSRFAQYFPSYIQKPFYYVLPALMMHWVIKTQLKLSSAKDIEQVK
;
A
#
# COMPACT_ATOMS: atom_id res chain seq x y z
N MET A 1 8.93 -22.03 -18.93
CA MET A 1 8.92 -21.01 -17.84
C MET A 1 7.66 -20.13 -17.84
N ALA A 2 7.18 -19.66 -19.00
CA ALA A 2 5.94 -18.86 -19.11
C ALA A 2 4.65 -19.60 -18.67
N LEU A 3 4.54 -20.91 -18.92
CA LEU A 3 3.36 -21.71 -18.53
C LEU A 3 3.19 -21.88 -17.01
N ILE A 4 4.27 -21.79 -16.22
CA ILE A 4 4.22 -21.90 -14.74
C ILE A 4 3.79 -20.56 -14.12
N LEU A 5 4.14 -19.42 -14.73
CA LEU A 5 3.61 -18.12 -14.33
C LEU A 5 2.13 -17.95 -14.70
N ASN A 6 1.70 -18.50 -15.84
CA ASN A 6 0.35 -18.30 -16.37
C ASN A 6 -0.74 -18.99 -15.52
N ARG A 7 -0.40 -20.05 -14.78
CA ARG A 7 -1.34 -20.70 -13.83
C ARG A 7 -1.56 -19.88 -12.56
N ILE A 8 -0.71 -18.89 -12.31
CA ILE A 8 -0.71 -18.13 -11.06
C ILE A 8 -1.47 -16.81 -11.21
N ILE A 9 -1.51 -16.13 -12.36
CA ILE A 9 -2.04 -14.75 -12.46
C ILE A 9 -3.16 -14.69 -13.52
N THR A 10 -4.38 -14.32 -13.11
CA THR A 10 -5.51 -14.12 -14.02
C THR A 10 -5.45 -12.74 -14.69
N SER A 11 -6.18 -12.53 -15.79
CA SER A 11 -6.26 -11.23 -16.48
C SER A 11 -6.65 -10.08 -15.54
N LYS A 12 -7.58 -10.32 -14.62
CA LYS A 12 -7.98 -9.36 -13.57
C LYS A 12 -6.82 -9.02 -12.63
N SER A 13 -6.04 -10.02 -12.21
CA SER A 13 -4.86 -9.78 -11.37
C SER A 13 -3.79 -8.98 -12.09
N ILE A 14 -3.55 -9.22 -13.38
CA ILE A 14 -2.60 -8.44 -14.19
C ILE A 14 -3.02 -6.97 -14.24
N LEU A 15 -4.31 -6.69 -14.49
CA LEU A 15 -4.84 -5.33 -14.52
C LEU A 15 -4.63 -4.61 -13.17
N ILE A 16 -4.95 -5.27 -12.05
CA ILE A 16 -4.77 -4.69 -10.71
C ILE A 16 -3.28 -4.43 -10.43
N ILE A 17 -2.40 -5.38 -10.76
CA ILE A 17 -0.95 -5.20 -10.61
C ILE A 17 -0.48 -3.99 -11.41
N SER A 18 -0.91 -3.88 -12.68
CA SER A 18 -0.53 -2.77 -13.55
C SER A 18 -1.00 -1.42 -13.01
N LEU A 19 -2.26 -1.32 -12.57
CA LEU A 19 -2.82 -0.09 -12.00
C LEU A 19 -2.08 0.34 -10.73
N LEU A 20 -1.85 -0.60 -9.81
CA LEU A 20 -1.12 -0.32 -8.57
C LEU A 20 0.36 0.02 -8.82
N MET A 21 0.98 -0.60 -9.83
CA MET A 21 2.36 -0.30 -10.23
C MET A 21 2.48 1.13 -10.77
N VAL A 22 1.61 1.51 -11.71
CA VAL A 22 1.58 2.88 -12.24
C VAL A 22 1.32 3.89 -11.12
N LEU A 23 0.36 3.61 -10.24
CA LEU A 23 0.07 4.47 -9.10
C LEU A 23 1.30 4.67 -8.19
N MET A 24 2.03 3.60 -7.91
CA MET A 24 3.24 3.64 -7.09
C MET A 24 4.37 4.44 -7.78
N LEU A 25 4.58 4.23 -9.08
CA LEU A 25 5.60 4.94 -9.86
C LEU A 25 5.35 6.45 -9.88
N ILE A 26 4.10 6.86 -10.15
CA ILE A 26 3.72 8.28 -10.18
C ILE A 26 3.93 8.91 -8.81
N THR A 27 3.37 8.31 -7.75
CA THR A 27 3.28 8.97 -6.44
C THR A 27 4.54 8.89 -5.59
N ARG A 28 5.37 7.86 -5.79
CA ARG A 28 6.63 7.69 -5.04
C ARG A 28 7.79 8.41 -5.72
N GLY A 29 7.79 8.50 -7.06
CA GLY A 29 8.78 9.25 -7.84
C GLY A 29 8.53 10.77 -7.91
N ASN A 30 7.50 11.27 -7.22
CA ASN A 30 6.91 12.60 -7.42
C ASN A 30 7.82 13.80 -7.15
N HIS A 31 8.99 13.60 -6.55
CA HIS A 31 9.95 14.69 -6.44
C HIS A 31 10.76 14.95 -7.72
N PHE A 32 10.68 14.07 -8.72
CA PHE A 32 11.51 14.15 -9.93
C PHE A 32 10.69 14.10 -11.23
N LEU A 33 9.47 13.55 -11.22
CA LEU A 33 8.75 13.19 -12.45
C LEU A 33 7.55 14.10 -12.79
N THR A 34 7.04 14.93 -11.86
CA THR A 34 5.79 15.68 -12.08
C THR A 34 5.66 16.92 -11.20
N SER A 35 5.10 18.02 -11.72
CA SER A 35 4.72 19.22 -10.94
C SER A 35 3.55 18.99 -9.97
N ILE A 36 3.12 17.74 -9.79
CA ILE A 36 1.95 17.33 -9.02
C ILE A 36 2.44 16.68 -7.72
N ASN A 37 2.33 17.40 -6.61
CA ASN A 37 2.71 16.95 -5.26
C ASN A 37 1.69 15.96 -4.66
N LEU A 38 1.46 14.81 -5.30
CA LEU A 38 0.62 13.76 -4.70
C LEU A 38 1.39 13.02 -3.59
N PRO A 39 0.73 12.69 -2.46
CA PRO A 39 1.36 11.88 -1.42
C PRO A 39 1.70 10.48 -1.93
N SER A 40 2.76 9.87 -1.40
CA SER A 40 3.12 8.49 -1.77
C SER A 40 1.98 7.51 -1.49
N ALA A 41 1.59 6.74 -2.52
CA ALA A 41 0.55 5.72 -2.41
C ALA A 41 1.05 4.38 -1.85
N SER A 42 2.32 4.28 -1.45
CA SER A 42 2.97 2.99 -1.19
C SER A 42 2.25 2.12 -0.16
N ILE A 43 1.87 2.69 0.99
CA ILE A 43 1.12 1.96 2.04
C ILE A 43 -0.23 1.46 1.49
N ALA A 44 -0.96 2.30 0.74
CA ALA A 44 -2.21 1.89 0.11
C ALA A 44 -1.99 0.79 -0.93
N VAL A 45 -0.92 0.87 -1.74
CA VAL A 45 -0.57 -0.15 -2.73
C VAL A 45 -0.33 -1.50 -2.07
N PHE A 46 0.48 -1.56 -1.01
CA PHE A 46 0.70 -2.81 -0.27
C PHE A 46 -0.59 -3.33 0.38
N PHE A 47 -1.40 -2.45 0.96
CA PHE A 47 -2.68 -2.84 1.58
C PHE A 47 -3.64 -3.44 0.54
N LEU A 48 -3.88 -2.73 -0.57
CA LEU A 48 -4.78 -3.16 -1.65
C LEU A 48 -4.24 -4.39 -2.37
N ALA A 49 -2.92 -4.52 -2.56
CA ALA A 49 -2.32 -5.73 -3.09
C ALA A 49 -2.56 -6.94 -2.15
N GLY A 50 -2.51 -6.72 -0.83
CA GLY A 50 -2.91 -7.71 0.16
C GLY A 50 -4.35 -8.16 -0.03
N ILE A 51 -5.29 -7.21 -0.14
CA ILE A 51 -6.72 -7.48 -0.32
C ILE A 51 -6.98 -8.26 -1.63
N TYR A 52 -6.47 -7.78 -2.76
CA TYR A 52 -6.88 -8.26 -4.08
C TYR A 52 -6.02 -9.40 -4.64
N LEU A 53 -4.74 -9.49 -4.25
CA LEU A 53 -3.77 -10.37 -4.92
C LEU A 53 -3.26 -11.49 -4.00
N ARG A 54 -3.11 -11.25 -2.69
CA ARG A 54 -2.72 -12.19 -1.62
C ARG A 54 -1.39 -12.96 -1.79
N LYS A 55 -0.66 -12.73 -2.89
CA LYS A 55 0.53 -13.49 -3.23
C LYS A 55 1.77 -12.80 -2.70
N VAL A 56 2.56 -13.51 -1.89
CA VAL A 56 3.85 -13.02 -1.37
C VAL A 56 4.82 -12.63 -2.50
N LYS A 57 4.77 -13.28 -3.66
CA LYS A 57 5.56 -12.87 -4.84
C LYS A 57 5.24 -11.43 -5.29
N ILE A 58 3.99 -11.01 -5.18
CA ILE A 58 3.56 -9.65 -5.54
C ILE A 58 4.02 -8.63 -4.49
N PHE A 59 4.05 -9.01 -3.22
CA PHE A 59 4.66 -8.19 -2.17
C PHE A 59 6.12 -7.87 -2.53
N TRP A 60 6.93 -8.89 -2.85
CA TRP A 60 8.33 -8.69 -3.23
C TRP A 60 8.49 -7.89 -4.52
N LEU A 61 7.60 -8.06 -5.49
CA LEU A 61 7.57 -7.22 -6.69
C LEU A 61 7.45 -5.74 -6.34
N PHE A 62 6.43 -5.34 -5.57
CA PHE A 62 6.24 -3.95 -5.17
C PHE A 62 7.37 -3.44 -4.26
N TYR A 63 7.94 -4.29 -3.40
CA TYR A 63 9.06 -3.92 -2.54
C TYR A 63 10.33 -3.63 -3.35
N LEU A 64 10.67 -4.48 -4.32
CA LEU A 64 11.79 -4.22 -5.24
C LEU A 64 11.56 -2.98 -6.09
N THR A 65 10.32 -2.73 -6.52
CA THR A 65 9.95 -1.47 -7.16
C THR A 65 10.20 -0.27 -6.24
N SER A 66 9.80 -0.32 -4.95
CA SER A 66 10.11 0.79 -4.03
C SER A 66 11.59 1.05 -3.89
N ILE A 67 12.41 0.00 -3.75
CA ILE A 67 13.87 0.13 -3.67
C ILE A 67 14.41 0.80 -4.92
N THR A 68 13.96 0.36 -6.09
CA THR A 68 14.43 0.89 -7.38
C THR A 68 14.08 2.38 -7.52
N ILE A 69 12.84 2.77 -7.16
CA ILE A 69 12.42 4.18 -7.16
C ILE A 69 13.28 4.99 -6.19
N ASP A 70 13.47 4.50 -4.96
CA ASP A 70 14.20 5.26 -3.94
C ASP A 70 15.68 5.40 -4.31
N LEU A 71 16.32 4.36 -4.84
CA LEU A 71 17.70 4.42 -5.31
C LEU A 71 17.89 5.38 -6.48
N THR A 72 16.98 5.35 -7.47
CA THR A 72 17.06 6.24 -8.63
C THR A 72 16.84 7.71 -8.25
N VAL A 73 15.89 7.98 -7.35
CA VAL A 73 15.65 9.33 -6.82
C VAL A 73 16.78 9.80 -5.91
N SER A 74 17.34 8.94 -5.08
CA SER A 74 18.50 9.28 -4.24
C SER A 74 19.76 9.54 -5.07
N TYR A 75 19.97 8.78 -6.15
CA TYR A 75 21.05 8.98 -7.11
C TYR A 75 20.96 10.35 -7.77
N SER A 76 19.79 10.70 -8.31
CA SER A 76 19.61 11.97 -9.01
C SER A 76 19.75 13.20 -8.12
N ARG A 77 19.58 13.04 -6.80
CA ARG A 77 19.73 14.10 -5.78
C ARG A 77 21.13 14.19 -5.18
N GLY A 78 22.00 13.20 -5.41
CA GLY A 78 23.27 13.08 -4.68
C GLY A 78 23.08 12.86 -3.17
N ALA A 79 21.92 12.35 -2.74
CA ALA A 79 21.51 12.28 -1.33
C ALA A 79 21.21 10.83 -0.91
N PHE A 80 22.18 9.93 -1.10
CA PHE A 80 22.03 8.52 -0.73
C PHE A 80 22.00 8.30 0.78
N GLY A 81 22.97 8.86 1.50
CA GLY A 81 23.21 8.55 2.91
C GLY A 81 22.11 9.02 3.87
N SER A 82 21.26 9.96 3.46
CA SER A 82 20.17 10.47 4.29
C SER A 82 18.87 9.69 4.13
N CYS A 83 18.62 9.03 2.99
CA CYS A 83 17.37 8.31 2.74
C CYS A 83 17.53 6.79 2.78
N ILE A 84 18.71 6.28 2.45
CA ILE A 84 19.02 4.85 2.44
C ILE A 84 20.08 4.58 3.50
N THR A 85 19.59 4.25 4.68
CA THR A 85 20.40 3.93 5.87
C THR A 85 20.36 2.43 6.13
N ASN A 86 21.13 1.97 7.12
CA ASN A 86 21.17 0.55 7.51
C ASN A 86 19.81 0.01 7.97
N THR A 87 18.85 0.88 8.29
CA THR A 87 17.49 0.52 8.71
C THR A 87 16.52 0.39 7.54
N TYR A 88 16.91 0.74 6.31
CA TYR A 88 16.04 0.64 5.14
C TYR A 88 15.44 -0.77 4.94
N PRO A 89 16.15 -1.89 5.19
CA PRO A 89 15.54 -3.22 5.14
C PRO A 89 14.35 -3.42 6.09
N LEU A 90 14.27 -2.67 7.21
CA LEU A 90 13.14 -2.74 8.14
C LEU A 90 11.82 -2.25 7.50
N LEU A 91 11.91 -1.50 6.41
CA LEU A 91 10.77 -1.09 5.61
C LEU A 91 10.00 -2.28 5.02
N ALA A 92 10.69 -3.41 4.78
CA ALA A 92 10.03 -4.66 4.38
C ALA A 92 9.03 -5.14 5.44
N PHE A 93 9.37 -5.04 6.74
CA PHE A 93 8.45 -5.42 7.82
C PHE A 93 7.28 -4.43 7.94
N SER A 94 7.55 -3.14 7.75
CA SER A 94 6.52 -2.09 7.72
C SER A 94 5.48 -2.37 6.62
N TYR A 95 5.92 -2.58 5.38
CA TYR A 95 5.03 -2.92 4.27
C TYR A 95 4.42 -4.33 4.41
N GLY A 96 5.16 -5.27 4.99
CA GLY A 96 4.70 -6.63 5.24
C GLY A 96 3.50 -6.65 6.19
N ALA A 97 3.53 -5.86 7.26
CA ALA A 97 2.42 -5.72 8.19
C ALA A 97 1.14 -5.22 7.49
N VAL A 98 1.29 -4.21 6.63
CA VAL A 98 0.17 -3.62 5.88
C VAL A 98 -0.37 -4.58 4.81
N PHE A 99 0.52 -5.24 4.07
CA PHE A 99 0.14 -6.25 3.10
C PHE A 99 -0.61 -7.41 3.77
N TYR A 100 -0.07 -7.93 4.87
CA TYR A 100 -0.68 -8.99 5.64
C TYR A 100 -2.06 -8.60 6.15
N ALA A 101 -2.22 -7.41 6.71
CA ALA A 101 -3.52 -6.88 7.12
C ALA A 101 -4.52 -6.88 5.96
N GLY A 102 -4.12 -6.44 4.76
CA GLY A 102 -4.95 -6.53 3.56
C GLY A 102 -5.41 -7.95 3.23
N THR A 103 -4.52 -8.96 3.37
CA THR A 103 -4.89 -10.36 3.08
C THR A 103 -6.00 -10.92 3.98
N GLN A 104 -6.18 -10.36 5.19
CA GLN A 104 -7.24 -10.77 6.13
C GLN A 104 -8.63 -10.32 5.67
N LEU A 105 -8.71 -9.33 4.78
CA LEU A 105 -9.96 -8.77 4.28
C LEU A 105 -10.42 -9.41 2.96
N SER A 106 -9.55 -10.18 2.30
CA SER A 106 -9.80 -10.68 0.94
C SER A 106 -11.07 -11.51 0.80
N ASP A 107 -11.39 -12.34 1.78
CA ASP A 107 -12.56 -13.23 1.70
C ASP A 107 -13.87 -12.44 1.93
N LEU A 108 -13.84 -11.36 2.71
CA LEU A 108 -14.97 -10.44 2.85
C LEU A 108 -15.25 -9.73 1.51
N PHE A 109 -14.22 -9.26 0.81
CA PHE A 109 -14.37 -8.61 -0.50
C PHE A 109 -14.93 -9.55 -1.57
N LYS A 110 -14.65 -10.85 -1.48
CA LYS A 110 -15.21 -11.85 -2.39
C LYS A 110 -16.67 -12.14 -2.09
N ASN A 111 -16.98 -12.42 -0.83
CA ASN A 111 -18.24 -13.05 -0.44
C ASN A 111 -19.32 -12.04 -0.03
N GLN A 112 -18.95 -11.01 0.73
CA GLN A 112 -19.91 -10.10 1.36
C GLN A 112 -19.33 -8.68 1.46
N PHE A 113 -19.65 -7.83 0.48
CA PHE A 113 -19.22 -6.43 0.49
C PHE A 113 -20.34 -5.52 1.01
N ASN A 114 -20.30 -5.18 2.29
CA ASN A 114 -21.30 -4.38 3.00
C ASN A 114 -20.64 -3.32 3.91
N LEU A 115 -21.45 -2.54 4.64
CA LEU A 115 -20.97 -1.49 5.53
C LEU A 115 -19.99 -2.01 6.61
N ILE A 116 -20.25 -3.19 7.17
CA ILE A 116 -19.37 -3.81 8.18
C ILE A 116 -17.98 -4.10 7.58
N THR A 117 -17.95 -4.56 6.32
CA THR A 117 -16.68 -4.80 5.60
C THR A 117 -15.91 -3.52 5.37
N ILE A 118 -16.60 -2.42 5.04
CA ILE A 118 -15.98 -1.10 4.92
C ILE A 118 -15.38 -0.67 6.27
N LEU A 119 -16.16 -0.72 7.35
CA LEU A 119 -15.67 -0.33 8.69
C LEU A 119 -14.47 -1.17 9.15
N LYS A 120 -14.52 -2.50 8.96
CA LYS A 120 -13.38 -3.39 9.24
C LYS A 120 -12.16 -3.02 8.40
N THR A 121 -12.36 -2.69 7.14
CA THR A 121 -11.27 -2.28 6.24
C THR A 121 -10.59 -1.00 6.72
N LEU A 122 -11.39 0.02 7.07
CA LEU A 122 -10.87 1.29 7.57
C LEU A 122 -10.16 1.12 8.92
N GLY A 123 -10.76 0.38 9.86
CA GLY A 123 -10.14 0.10 11.15
C GLY A 123 -8.81 -0.64 11.02
N LEU A 124 -8.77 -1.68 10.18
CA LEU A 124 -7.55 -2.44 9.95
C LEU A 124 -6.49 -1.64 9.20
N LEU A 125 -6.89 -0.74 8.28
CA LEU A 125 -5.98 0.19 7.62
C LEU A 125 -5.31 1.12 8.65
N VAL A 126 -6.05 1.68 9.60
CA VAL A 126 -5.50 2.54 10.67
C VAL A 126 -4.50 1.75 11.51
N LEU A 127 -4.89 0.58 12.01
CA LEU A 127 -4.03 -0.25 12.87
C LEU A 127 -2.74 -0.66 12.15
N ALA A 128 -2.86 -1.18 10.92
CA ALA A 128 -1.71 -1.65 10.16
C ALA A 128 -0.78 -0.50 9.76
N THR A 129 -1.34 0.66 9.37
CA THR A 129 -0.56 1.85 9.04
C THR A 129 0.13 2.41 10.29
N SER A 130 -0.50 2.33 11.46
CA SER A 130 0.11 2.75 12.73
C SER A 130 1.31 1.88 13.10
N LEU A 131 1.16 0.55 12.98
CA LEU A 131 2.27 -0.38 13.17
C LEU A 131 3.39 -0.14 12.14
N ALA A 132 3.02 0.06 10.88
CA ALA A 132 3.96 0.37 9.81
C ALA A 132 4.75 1.67 10.08
N PHE A 133 4.10 2.70 10.63
CA PHE A 133 4.73 3.93 11.07
C PHE A 133 5.72 3.67 12.19
N VAL A 134 5.32 2.97 13.26
CA VAL A 134 6.20 2.67 14.40
C VAL A 134 7.44 1.91 13.94
N ILE A 135 7.29 0.90 13.08
CA ILE A 135 8.41 0.13 12.53
C ILE A 135 9.33 1.04 11.71
N SER A 136 8.78 1.81 10.76
CA SER A 136 9.59 2.60 9.82
C SER A 136 10.20 3.84 10.48
N ASN A 137 9.39 4.67 11.13
CA ASN A 137 9.82 5.88 11.81
C ASN A 137 10.69 5.57 13.04
N GLY A 138 10.28 4.60 13.85
CA GLY A 138 11.03 4.18 15.03
C GLY A 138 12.39 3.60 14.66
N SER A 139 12.44 2.67 13.69
CA SER A 139 13.74 2.12 13.28
C SER A 139 14.67 3.20 12.73
N TYR A 140 14.15 4.10 11.89
CA TYR A 140 14.95 5.20 11.36
C TYR A 140 15.46 6.12 12.48
N TYR A 141 14.62 6.50 13.44
CA TYR A 141 15.05 7.41 14.51
C TYR A 141 16.11 6.77 15.43
N TRP A 142 15.90 5.53 15.87
CA TRP A 142 16.74 4.90 16.89
C TRP A 142 17.99 4.22 16.33
N PHE A 143 17.95 3.71 15.08
CA PHE A 143 19.00 2.81 14.57
C PHE A 143 19.63 3.25 13.25
N SER A 144 19.20 4.37 12.65
CA SER A 144 19.77 4.80 11.36
C SER A 144 21.16 5.44 11.44
N GLY A 145 21.56 5.89 12.63
CA GLY A 145 22.77 6.70 12.84
C GLY A 145 22.64 8.17 12.41
N GLN A 146 21.45 8.63 12.00
CA GLN A 146 21.20 10.03 11.61
C GLN A 146 20.99 10.97 12.80
N TYR A 147 20.71 10.41 13.98
CA TYR A 147 20.54 11.14 15.23
C TYR A 147 21.68 10.76 16.15
N ILE A 148 22.48 11.76 16.55
CA ILE A 148 23.70 11.54 17.36
C ILE A 148 23.32 11.08 18.78
N GLU A 149 22.28 11.70 19.37
CA GLU A 149 21.81 11.41 20.72
C GLU A 149 20.28 11.19 20.74
N PRO A 150 19.78 10.06 20.21
CA PRO A 150 18.35 9.81 20.14
C PRO A 150 17.77 9.68 21.55
N ASN A 151 16.74 10.46 21.83
CA ASN A 151 16.04 10.48 23.11
C ASN A 151 14.51 10.42 22.93
N TRP A 152 13.80 10.07 24.01
CA TRP A 152 12.35 9.89 23.98
C TRP A 152 11.56 11.20 23.81
N LEU A 153 12.08 12.32 24.31
CA LEU A 153 11.39 13.61 24.22
C LEU A 153 11.32 14.09 22.77
N GLU A 154 12.45 14.08 22.06
CA GLU A 154 12.46 14.39 20.63
C GLU A 154 11.67 13.35 19.83
N TYR A 155 11.79 12.05 20.14
CA TYR A 155 11.04 11.01 19.43
C TYR A 155 9.53 11.25 19.49
N THR A 156 8.97 11.58 20.66
CA THR A 156 7.53 11.84 20.82
C THR A 156 7.07 13.06 20.04
N SER A 157 7.88 14.13 19.99
CA SER A 157 7.60 15.32 19.18
C SER A 157 7.56 14.98 17.68
N ARG A 158 8.55 14.23 17.19
CA ARG A 158 8.59 13.77 15.79
C ARG A 158 7.45 12.80 15.48
N PHE A 159 7.15 11.89 16.41
CA PHE A 159 6.01 10.98 16.29
C PHE A 159 4.73 11.78 16.07
N ALA A 160 4.44 12.75 16.93
CA ALA A 160 3.26 13.60 16.82
C ALA A 160 3.25 14.43 15.52
N GLN A 161 4.41 14.89 15.06
CA GLN A 161 4.55 15.66 13.82
C GLN A 161 4.23 14.81 12.58
N TYR A 162 4.76 13.60 12.47
CA TYR A 162 4.68 12.80 11.24
C TYR A 162 3.51 11.82 11.22
N PHE A 163 3.07 11.31 12.38
CA PHE A 163 2.04 10.27 12.48
C PHE A 163 0.71 10.64 11.82
N PRO A 164 0.10 11.83 12.04
CA PRO A 164 -1.19 12.16 11.46
C PRO A 164 -1.15 12.14 9.93
N SER A 165 -0.12 12.76 9.35
CA SER A 165 0.06 12.78 7.90
C SER A 165 0.31 11.37 7.35
N TYR A 166 1.04 10.52 8.06
CA TYR A 166 1.33 9.16 7.63
C TYR A 166 0.07 8.29 7.59
N ILE A 167 -0.81 8.43 8.60
CA ILE A 167 -2.09 7.72 8.67
C ILE A 167 -3.07 8.21 7.60
N GLN A 168 -3.07 9.51 7.28
CA GLN A 168 -4.00 10.09 6.31
C GLN A 168 -3.70 9.66 4.87
N LYS A 169 -2.42 9.59 4.48
CA LYS A 169 -2.01 9.36 3.07
C LYS A 169 -2.66 8.14 2.40
N PRO A 170 -2.74 6.95 3.03
CA PRO A 170 -3.35 5.78 2.42
C PRO A 170 -4.85 5.96 2.09
N PHE A 171 -5.57 6.78 2.86
CA PHE A 171 -7.01 6.98 2.65
C PHE A 171 -7.33 7.64 1.31
N TYR A 172 -6.43 8.50 0.80
CA TYR A 172 -6.60 9.11 -0.52
C TYR A 172 -6.71 8.08 -1.65
N TYR A 173 -6.18 6.87 -1.47
CA TYR A 173 -6.16 5.83 -2.49
C TYR A 173 -7.08 4.65 -2.13
N VAL A 174 -7.21 4.31 -0.85
CA VAL A 174 -8.07 3.21 -0.41
C VAL A 174 -9.55 3.60 -0.51
N LEU A 175 -9.95 4.83 -0.17
CA LEU A 175 -11.37 5.23 -0.24
C LEU A 175 -11.91 5.18 -1.69
N PRO A 176 -11.24 5.75 -2.71
CA PRO A 176 -11.68 5.56 -4.10
C PRO A 176 -11.70 4.11 -4.54
N ALA A 177 -10.72 3.29 -4.12
CA ALA A 177 -10.70 1.86 -4.44
C ALA A 177 -11.91 1.12 -3.85
N LEU A 178 -12.34 1.47 -2.63
CA LEU A 178 -13.55 0.94 -2.01
C LEU A 178 -14.81 1.37 -2.77
N MET A 179 -14.89 2.65 -3.16
CA MET A 179 -16.01 3.18 -3.95
C MET A 179 -16.12 2.46 -5.30
N MET A 180 -15.00 2.31 -6.02
CA MET A 180 -14.96 1.57 -7.29
C MET A 180 -15.39 0.11 -7.09
N HIS A 181 -14.91 -0.56 -6.04
CA HIS A 181 -15.31 -1.93 -5.74
C HIS A 181 -16.82 -2.03 -5.48
N TRP A 182 -17.37 -1.11 -4.70
CA TRP A 182 -18.80 -1.04 -4.41
C TRP A 182 -19.63 -0.91 -5.68
N VAL A 183 -19.28 0.06 -6.55
CA VAL A 183 -19.96 0.30 -7.83
C VAL A 183 -19.89 -0.94 -8.74
N ILE A 184 -18.73 -1.58 -8.85
CA ILE A 184 -18.59 -2.79 -9.68
C ILE A 184 -19.48 -3.93 -9.15
N LYS A 185 -19.49 -4.15 -7.82
CA LYS A 185 -20.31 -5.20 -7.20
C LYS A 185 -21.81 -4.92 -7.36
N THR A 186 -22.26 -3.67 -7.23
CA THR A 186 -23.68 -3.33 -7.41
C THR A 186 -24.11 -3.52 -8.86
N GLN A 187 -23.30 -3.09 -9.84
CA GLN A 187 -23.60 -3.27 -11.27
C GLN A 187 -23.67 -4.76 -11.65
N LEU A 188 -22.74 -5.59 -11.16
CA LEU A 188 -22.78 -7.04 -11.41
C LEU A 188 -24.02 -7.72 -10.83
N LYS A 189 -24.46 -7.29 -9.63
CA LYS A 189 -25.69 -7.79 -9.00
C LYS A 189 -26.93 -7.40 -9.79
N LEU A 190 -26.99 -6.17 -10.30
CA LEU A 190 -28.10 -5.68 -11.12
C LEU A 190 -28.17 -6.40 -12.48
N SER A 191 -27.03 -6.63 -13.14
CA SER A 191 -26.98 -7.38 -14.40
C SER A 191 -27.51 -8.80 -14.21
N SER A 192 -27.02 -9.51 -13.19
CA SER A 192 -27.46 -10.88 -12.89
C SER A 192 -28.95 -10.98 -12.55
N ALA A 193 -29.55 -9.96 -11.94
CA ALA A 193 -30.98 -9.95 -11.62
C ALA A 193 -31.83 -9.82 -12.90
N LYS A 194 -31.40 -8.97 -13.84
CA LYS A 194 -32.07 -8.81 -15.15
C LYS A 194 -32.03 -10.11 -15.96
N ASP A 195 -30.89 -10.81 -15.97
CA ASP A 195 -30.75 -12.07 -16.71
C ASP A 195 -31.71 -13.16 -16.20
N ILE A 196 -32.00 -13.19 -14.89
CA ILE A 196 -32.95 -14.14 -14.28
C ILE A 196 -34.39 -13.79 -14.66
N GLU A 197 -34.74 -12.51 -14.74
CA GLU A 197 -36.09 -12.06 -15.10
C GLU A 197 -36.40 -12.32 -16.59
N GLN A 198 -35.40 -12.28 -17.48
CA GLN A 198 -35.57 -12.56 -18.92
C GLN A 198 -35.73 -14.06 -19.25
N VAL A 199 -35.35 -14.95 -18.34
CA VAL A 199 -35.46 -16.41 -18.51
C VAL A 199 -36.81 -16.95 -17.99
N LYS A 200 -37.58 -16.13 -17.28
CA LYS A 200 -38.87 -16.49 -16.68
C LYS A 200 -40.03 -16.02 -17.53
#